data_AF-A0A2I0Q917-F1
#
_entry.id   AF-A0A2I0Q917-F1
#
_cell.length_a   1.000
_cell.length_b   1.000
_cell.length_c   1.000
_cell.angle_alpha   90.00
_cell.angle_beta   90.00
_cell.angle_gamma   90.00
#
_symmetry.space_group_name_H-M   'P 1'
#
loop_
_entity.id
_entity.type
_entity.pdbx_description
1 polymer ?
#
loop_
_entity_poly.entity_id
_entity_poly.type
_entity_poly.pdbx_seq_one_letter_code
_entity_poly.pdbx_strand_id
1 'polypeptide(L)'
;MFEKYFKLKDHNTSIKTEVIAGITTFMTMAYILAVNPDILSATGMDKHALFTTTALSAIIATLVMALVAKLPFALAPGMGLNAFFAFTIVLGMGHSWQFALTAVLIEGIIFILLTAFNIREMIVNAIPMSLKHAISAGIGLFIALIGLKNAGIV
;
A
#
# COMPACT_ATOMS: atom_id res chain seq x y z
N MET A 1 26.53 14.59 -10.30
CA MET A 1 26.14 13.21 -9.95
C MET A 1 24.63 13.00 -10.11
N PHE A 2 23.77 13.77 -9.42
CA PHE A 2 22.31 13.68 -9.54
C PHE A 2 21.76 13.89 -10.97
N GLU A 3 22.26 14.89 -11.69
CA GLU A 3 21.87 15.16 -13.09
C GLU A 3 22.13 13.97 -14.04
N LYS A 4 23.26 13.28 -13.85
CA LYS A 4 23.70 12.18 -14.72
C LYS A 4 22.95 10.86 -14.44
N TYR A 5 22.40 10.72 -13.23
CA TYR A 5 21.71 9.51 -12.78
C TYR A 5 20.19 9.61 -12.95
N PHE A 6 19.60 10.76 -12.60
CA PHE A 6 18.15 11.00 -12.65
C PHE A 6 17.69 11.81 -13.86
N LYS A 7 18.62 12.32 -14.68
CA LYS A 7 18.33 13.05 -15.92
C LYS A 7 17.33 14.20 -15.73
N LEU A 8 17.56 15.04 -14.72
CA LEU A 8 16.60 16.04 -14.29
C LEU A 8 16.25 17.04 -15.42
N LYS A 9 17.23 17.43 -16.25
CA LYS A 9 16.97 18.25 -17.44
C LYS A 9 16.14 17.54 -18.50
N ASP A 10 16.36 16.24 -18.73
CA ASP A 10 15.55 15.47 -19.69
C ASP A 10 14.10 15.32 -19.18
N HIS A 11 13.89 15.36 -17.86
CA HIS A 11 12.58 15.38 -17.21
C HIS A 11 12.04 16.80 -16.95
N ASN A 12 12.71 17.86 -17.44
CA ASN A 12 12.34 19.26 -17.22
C ASN A 12 12.08 19.64 -15.74
N THR A 13 12.84 19.06 -14.81
CA THR A 13 12.70 19.27 -13.36
C THR A 13 13.96 19.86 -12.73
N SER A 14 13.85 20.30 -11.47
CA SER A 14 14.95 20.83 -10.68
C SER A 14 15.04 20.15 -9.32
N ILE A 15 16.21 20.17 -8.68
CA ILE A 15 16.38 19.59 -7.34
C ILE A 15 15.38 20.17 -6.34
N LYS A 16 15.10 21.48 -6.42
CA LYS A 16 14.11 22.14 -5.57
C LYS A 16 12.70 21.57 -5.80
N THR A 17 12.32 21.38 -7.06
CA THR A 17 11.04 20.79 -7.45
C THR A 17 10.90 19.37 -6.90
N GLU A 18 11.93 18.54 -7.09
CA GLU A 18 11.93 17.14 -6.63
C GLU A 18 11.85 17.03 -5.10
N VAL A 19 12.55 17.89 -4.36
CA VAL A 19 12.47 17.90 -2.89
C VAL A 19 11.06 18.29 -2.43
N ILE A 20 10.47 19.32 -3.03
CA ILE A 20 9.10 19.74 -2.69
C ILE A 20 8.09 18.65 -3.07
N ALA A 21 8.24 18.02 -4.24
CA ALA A 21 7.40 16.91 -4.67
C ALA A 21 7.50 15.74 -3.69
N GLY A 22 8.72 15.35 -3.29
CA GLY A 22 8.94 14.28 -2.31
C GLY A 22 8.32 14.57 -0.96
N ILE A 23 8.46 15.80 -0.43
CA ILE A 23 7.80 16.22 0.82
C ILE A 23 6.28 16.18 0.65
N THR A 24 5.76 16.67 -0.46
CA THR A 24 4.31 16.68 -0.75
C THR A 24 3.77 15.25 -0.77
N THR A 25 4.42 14.35 -1.51
CA THR A 25 4.07 12.93 -1.55
C THR A 25 4.12 12.30 -0.17
N PHE A 26 5.19 12.55 0.61
CA PHE A 26 5.29 12.07 1.98
C PHE A 26 4.11 12.54 2.84
N MET A 27 3.77 13.83 2.80
CA MET A 27 2.65 14.38 3.58
C MET A 27 1.31 13.75 3.18
N THR A 28 1.10 13.46 1.89
CA THR A 28 -0.14 12.81 1.42
C THR A 28 -0.29 11.36 1.90
N MET A 29 0.80 10.66 2.16
CA MET A 29 0.80 9.26 2.60
C MET A 29 1.07 9.08 4.11
N ALA A 30 1.50 10.14 4.81
CA ALA A 30 1.93 10.09 6.20
C ALA A 30 0.85 9.54 7.15
N TYR A 31 -0.44 9.71 6.81
CA TYR A 31 -1.55 9.16 7.59
C TYR A 31 -1.46 7.63 7.78
N ILE A 32 -0.83 6.91 6.83
CA ILE A 32 -0.65 5.46 6.90
C ILE A 32 0.15 5.06 8.14
N LEU A 33 1.06 5.92 8.62
CA LEU A 33 1.83 5.67 9.84
C LEU A 33 0.94 5.60 11.10
N ALA A 34 -0.22 6.25 11.10
CA ALA A 34 -1.19 6.13 12.20
C ALA A 34 -2.24 5.06 11.90
N VAL A 35 -2.84 5.12 10.70
CA VAL A 35 -4.02 4.30 10.38
C VAL A 35 -3.67 2.82 10.19
N ASN A 36 -2.51 2.48 9.65
CA ASN A 36 -2.14 1.07 9.48
C ASN A 36 -1.92 0.36 10.84
N PRO A 37 -1.15 0.92 11.78
CA PRO A 37 -1.08 0.37 13.14
C PRO A 37 -2.43 0.31 13.85
N ASP A 38 -3.30 1.31 13.68
CA ASP A 38 -4.64 1.29 14.27
C ASP A 38 -5.47 0.10 13.77
N ILE A 39 -5.48 -0.15 12.46
CA ILE A 39 -6.23 -1.27 11.87
C ILE A 39 -5.65 -2.62 12.28
N LEU A 40 -4.33 -2.80 12.15
CA LEU A 40 -3.70 -4.10 12.38
C LEU A 40 -3.58 -4.43 13.88
N SER A 41 -3.48 -3.43 14.76
CA SER A 41 -3.48 -3.69 16.21
C SER A 41 -4.80 -4.30 16.70
N ALA A 42 -5.91 -4.09 15.98
CA ALA A 42 -7.18 -4.75 16.27
C ALA A 42 -7.10 -6.29 16.17
N THR A 43 -6.10 -6.84 15.47
CA THR A 43 -5.88 -8.29 15.37
C THR A 43 -4.99 -8.85 16.49
N GLY A 44 -4.60 -8.02 17.47
CA GLY A 44 -3.70 -8.40 18.56
C GLY A 44 -2.21 -8.25 18.25
N MET A 45 -1.86 -7.55 17.16
CA MET A 45 -0.46 -7.21 16.84
C MET A 45 -0.01 -5.98 17.64
N ASP A 46 1.29 -5.92 17.98
CA ASP A 46 1.85 -4.78 18.71
C ASP A 46 1.85 -3.51 17.87
N LYS A 47 1.19 -2.46 18.39
CA LYS A 47 0.98 -1.21 17.66
C LYS A 47 2.28 -0.44 17.41
N HIS A 48 3.23 -0.46 18.35
CA HIS A 48 4.49 0.24 18.21
C HIS A 48 5.40 -0.44 17.17
N ALA A 49 5.47 -1.77 17.20
CA ALA A 49 6.16 -2.56 16.19
C ALA A 49 5.54 -2.37 14.80
N LEU A 50 4.21 -2.29 14.71
CA LEU A 50 3.51 -2.01 13.46
C LEU A 50 3.85 -0.63 12.89
N PHE A 51 3.96 0.41 13.72
CA PHE A 51 4.39 1.73 13.29
C PHE A 51 5.77 1.68 12.63
N THR A 52 6.75 1.10 13.34
CA THR A 52 8.12 0.98 12.86
C THR A 52 8.22 0.13 11.60
N THR A 53 7.51 -1.01 11.56
CA THR A 53 7.50 -1.92 10.40
C THR A 53 6.85 -1.27 9.18
N THR A 54 5.79 -0.49 9.38
CA THR A 54 5.12 0.27 8.30
C THR A 54 6.06 1.30 7.70
N ALA A 55 6.71 2.12 8.54
CA ALA A 55 7.68 3.11 8.07
C ALA A 55 8.85 2.46 7.32
N LEU A 56 9.44 1.41 7.92
CA LEU A 56 10.60 0.74 7.35
C LEU A 56 10.27 0.04 6.03
N SER A 57 9.15 -0.68 5.96
CA SER A 57 8.73 -1.35 4.72
C SER A 57 8.41 -0.35 3.60
N ALA A 58 7.75 0.77 3.90
CA ALA A 58 7.48 1.82 2.91
C ALA A 58 8.77 2.47 2.39
N ILE A 59 9.75 2.73 3.27
CA ILE A 59 11.07 3.23 2.88
C ILE A 59 11.76 2.23 1.94
N ILE A 60 11.83 0.95 2.34
CA ILE A 60 12.49 -0.08 1.53
C ILE A 60 11.81 -0.23 0.17
N ALA A 61 10.48 -0.34 0.13
CA ALA A 61 9.72 -0.50 -1.11
C ALA A 61 9.90 0.71 -2.04
N THR A 62 9.84 1.93 -1.49
CA THR A 62 10.05 3.16 -2.25
C THR A 62 11.49 3.27 -2.77
N LEU A 63 12.49 2.89 -1.98
CA LEU A 63 13.89 2.86 -2.41
C LEU A 63 14.13 1.82 -3.52
N VAL A 64 13.52 0.64 -3.42
CA VAL A 64 13.57 -0.37 -4.49
C VAL A 64 12.98 0.19 -5.78
N MET A 65 11.83 0.88 -5.73
CA MET A 65 11.26 1.53 -6.90
C MET A 65 12.15 2.63 -7.47
N ALA A 66 12.75 3.46 -6.61
CA ALA A 66 13.60 4.56 -7.04
C ALA A 66 14.93 4.08 -7.66
N LEU A 67 15.56 3.04 -7.08
CA LEU A 67 16.91 2.61 -7.45
C LEU A 67 16.92 1.50 -8.50
N VAL A 68 16.00 0.54 -8.40
CA VAL A 68 15.94 -0.64 -9.29
C VAL A 68 15.03 -0.38 -10.46
N ALA A 69 13.76 -0.03 -10.21
CA ALA A 69 12.78 0.21 -11.27
C ALA A 69 12.97 1.58 -11.94
N LYS A 70 13.59 2.55 -11.25
CA LYS A 70 13.78 3.94 -11.68
C LYS A 70 12.46 4.61 -12.08
N LEU A 71 11.41 4.34 -11.30
CA LEU A 71 10.08 4.91 -11.50
C LEU A 71 9.72 5.84 -10.32
N PRO A 72 9.03 6.97 -10.58
CA PRO A 72 8.69 7.97 -9.57
C PRO A 72 7.46 7.56 -8.75
N PHE A 73 7.48 6.37 -8.15
CA PHE A 73 6.38 5.84 -7.34
C PHE A 73 6.78 5.69 -5.88
N ALA A 74 6.04 6.36 -4.99
CA ALA A 74 6.08 6.08 -3.56
C ALA A 74 5.20 4.86 -3.26
N LEU A 75 5.75 3.89 -2.53
CA LEU A 75 5.05 2.67 -2.17
C LEU A 75 4.80 2.62 -0.66
N ALA A 76 3.56 2.31 -0.31
CA ALA A 76 3.12 2.07 1.05
C ALA A 76 2.00 1.01 1.07
N PRO A 77 1.67 0.48 2.25
CA PRO A 77 0.61 -0.51 2.39
C PRO A 77 -0.75 -0.04 1.83
N GLY A 78 -1.42 -0.93 1.11
CA GLY A 78 -2.75 -0.70 0.56
C GLY A 78 -3.82 -0.82 1.64
N MET A 79 -4.46 0.30 2.00
CA MET A 79 -5.39 0.37 3.13
C MET A 79 -6.61 -0.56 3.01
N GLY A 80 -7.13 -0.78 1.80
CA GLY A 80 -8.25 -1.69 1.59
C GLY A 80 -7.90 -3.16 1.90
N LEU A 81 -6.69 -3.59 1.53
CA LEU A 81 -6.21 -4.95 1.78
C LEU A 81 -5.96 -5.16 3.27
N ASN A 82 -5.42 -4.16 3.97
CA ASN A 82 -5.19 -4.24 5.42
C ASN A 82 -6.50 -4.31 6.21
N ALA A 83 -7.53 -3.57 5.75
CA ALA A 83 -8.84 -3.62 6.38
C ALA A 83 -9.54 -4.97 6.12
N PHE A 84 -9.42 -5.54 4.92
CA PHE A 84 -9.90 -6.90 4.63
C PHE A 84 -9.16 -7.95 5.49
N PHE A 85 -7.84 -7.85 5.59
CA PHE A 85 -7.01 -8.69 6.44
C PHE A 85 -7.49 -8.68 7.89
N ALA A 86 -7.62 -7.49 8.49
CA ALA A 86 -7.94 -7.36 9.89
C ALA A 86 -9.38 -7.74 10.21
N PHE A 87 -10.34 -7.12 9.50
CA PHE A 87 -11.75 -7.23 9.86
C PHE A 87 -12.44 -8.45 9.27
N THR A 88 -12.00 -8.95 8.11
CA THR A 88 -12.61 -10.12 7.49
C THR A 88 -11.88 -11.41 7.88
N ILE A 89 -10.59 -11.52 7.58
CA ILE A 89 -9.86 -12.79 7.78
C ILE A 89 -9.61 -13.06 9.27
N VAL A 90 -9.05 -12.08 9.99
CA VAL A 90 -8.67 -12.31 11.39
C VAL A 90 -9.90 -12.23 12.30
N LEU A 91 -10.60 -11.09 12.30
CA LEU A 91 -11.71 -10.87 13.23
C LEU A 91 -13.00 -11.56 12.78
N GLY A 92 -13.33 -11.51 11.49
CA GLY A 92 -14.58 -12.07 10.95
C GLY A 92 -14.58 -13.60 10.85
N MET A 93 -13.48 -14.19 10.35
CA MET A 93 -13.35 -15.64 10.18
C MET A 93 -12.65 -16.33 11.37
N GLY A 94 -12.08 -15.56 12.31
CA GLY A 94 -11.45 -16.09 13.52
C GLY A 94 -10.05 -16.69 13.31
N HIS A 95 -9.39 -16.40 12.19
CA HIS A 95 -8.03 -16.88 11.95
C HIS A 95 -6.98 -16.04 12.70
N SER A 96 -5.83 -16.63 12.99
CA SER A 96 -4.72 -15.89 13.60
C SER A 96 -4.08 -14.92 12.58
N TRP A 97 -3.53 -13.81 13.07
CA TRP A 97 -2.82 -12.85 12.20
C TRP A 97 -1.58 -13.47 11.55
N GLN A 98 -0.95 -14.46 12.19
CA GLN A 98 0.17 -15.22 11.63
C GLN A 98 -0.27 -16.08 10.44
N PHE A 99 -1.43 -16.73 10.54
CA PHE A 99 -2.01 -17.49 9.43
C PHE A 99 -2.29 -16.55 8.26
N ALA A 100 -2.92 -15.42 8.52
CA ALA A 100 -3.23 -14.42 7.50
C ALA A 100 -1.95 -13.86 6.84
N LEU A 101 -0.88 -13.58 7.60
CA LEU A 101 0.41 -13.15 7.03
C LEU A 101 1.06 -14.24 6.16
N THR A 102 0.92 -15.51 6.54
CA THR A 102 1.40 -16.63 5.72
C THR A 102 0.64 -16.70 4.41
N ALA A 103 -0.68 -16.49 4.43
CA ALA A 103 -1.49 -16.40 3.22
C ALA A 103 -1.06 -15.23 2.32
N VAL A 104 -0.77 -14.06 2.90
CA VAL A 104 -0.24 -12.89 2.15
C VAL A 104 1.12 -13.20 1.51
N LEU A 105 2.01 -13.90 2.21
CA LEU A 105 3.29 -14.32 1.64
C LEU A 105 3.10 -15.26 0.44
N ILE A 106 2.21 -16.25 0.58
CA ILE A 106 1.89 -17.20 -0.49
C ILE A 106 1.25 -16.46 -1.69
N GLU A 107 0.33 -15.54 -1.42
CA GLU A 107 -0.28 -14.68 -2.45
C GLU A 107 0.78 -13.89 -3.21
N GLY A 108 1.74 -13.27 -2.51
CA GLY A 108 2.85 -12.55 -3.14
C GLY A 108 3.72 -13.44 -4.04
N ILE A 109 4.01 -14.68 -3.62
CA ILE A 109 4.74 -15.65 -4.45
C ILE A 109 3.93 -16.02 -5.69
N ILE A 110 2.64 -16.33 -5.53
CA ILE A 110 1.73 -16.63 -6.65
C ILE A 110 1.69 -15.43 -7.62
N PHE A 111 1.61 -14.21 -7.10
CA PHE A 111 1.55 -12.99 -7.89
C PHE A 111 2.84 -12.76 -8.70
N ILE A 112 4.01 -13.04 -8.12
CA ILE A 112 5.29 -13.01 -8.83
C ILE A 112 5.29 -14.02 -9.98
N LEU A 113 4.85 -15.25 -9.73
CA LEU A 113 4.76 -16.28 -10.77
C LEU A 113 3.81 -15.87 -11.90
N LEU A 114 2.59 -15.41 -11.56
CA LEU A 114 1.61 -14.94 -12.55
C LEU A 114 2.14 -13.76 -13.38
N THR A 115 2.94 -12.88 -12.75
CA THR A 115 3.57 -11.76 -13.44
C THR A 115 4.67 -12.24 -14.39
N ALA A 116 5.49 -13.22 -13.99
CA ALA A 116 6.52 -13.81 -14.84
C ALA A 116 5.94 -14.49 -16.10
N PHE A 117 4.74 -15.07 -16.00
CA PHE A 117 4.04 -15.70 -17.12
C PHE A 117 3.10 -14.74 -17.89
N ASN A 118 3.11 -13.43 -17.61
CA ASN A 118 2.20 -12.42 -18.19
C ASN A 118 0.69 -12.71 -18.02
N ILE A 119 0.31 -13.64 -17.13
CA ILE A 119 -1.07 -14.01 -16.87
C ILE A 119 -1.81 -12.88 -16.16
N ARG A 120 -1.09 -12.06 -15.37
CA ARG A 120 -1.65 -10.90 -14.66
C ARG A 120 -2.47 -9.99 -15.60
N GLU A 121 -1.94 -9.67 -16.78
CA GLU A 121 -2.60 -8.76 -17.70
C GLU A 121 -3.89 -9.35 -18.25
N MET A 122 -3.91 -10.67 -18.52
CA MET A 122 -5.11 -11.38 -18.94
C MET A 122 -6.21 -11.32 -17.87
N ILE A 123 -5.86 -11.52 -16.60
CA ILE A 123 -6.80 -11.43 -15.47
C ILE A 123 -7.38 -10.02 -15.39
N VAL A 124 -6.53 -8.99 -15.42
CA VAL A 124 -6.98 -7.59 -15.33
C VAL A 124 -7.87 -7.22 -16.52
N ASN A 125 -7.57 -7.70 -17.72
CA ASN A 125 -8.37 -7.43 -18.92
C ASN A 125 -9.72 -8.19 -18.91
N ALA A 126 -9.80 -9.32 -18.22
CA ALA A 126 -11.05 -10.07 -18.05
C ALA A 126 -12.03 -9.37 -17.09
N ILE A 127 -11.56 -8.50 -16.19
CA ILE A 127 -12.42 -7.78 -15.25
C ILE A 127 -13.10 -6.60 -15.97
N PRO A 128 -14.46 -6.56 -16.04
CA PRO A 128 -15.19 -5.44 -16.61
C PRO A 128 -14.85 -4.11 -15.94
N MET A 129 -14.82 -3.02 -16.71
CA MET A 129 -14.51 -1.68 -16.19
C MET A 129 -15.46 -1.24 -15.06
N SER A 130 -16.73 -1.65 -15.12
CA SER A 130 -17.70 -1.41 -14.05
C SER A 130 -17.27 -2.02 -12.72
N LEU A 131 -16.75 -3.25 -12.72
CA LEU A 131 -16.21 -3.89 -11.52
C LEU A 131 -14.94 -3.21 -11.02
N LYS A 132 -14.04 -2.79 -11.92
CA LYS A 132 -12.84 -2.05 -11.52
C LYS A 132 -13.18 -0.75 -10.77
N HIS A 133 -14.14 0.02 -11.30
CA HIS A 133 -14.60 1.24 -10.63
C HIS A 133 -15.31 0.93 -9.30
N ALA A 134 -16.14 -0.12 -9.26
CA ALA A 134 -16.83 -0.54 -8.04
C ALA A 134 -15.85 -0.95 -6.91
N ILE A 135 -14.75 -1.64 -7.24
CA ILE A 135 -13.72 -2.01 -6.27
C ILE A 135 -13.09 -0.77 -5.63
N SER A 136 -12.68 0.23 -6.44
CA SER A 136 -12.10 1.46 -5.92
C SER A 136 -13.10 2.25 -5.04
N ALA A 137 -14.35 2.40 -5.49
CA ALA A 137 -15.39 3.07 -4.73
C ALA A 137 -15.72 2.35 -3.41
N GLY A 138 -15.82 1.02 -3.45
CA GLY A 138 -16.10 0.18 -2.28
C GLY A 138 -15.00 0.26 -1.23
N ILE A 139 -13.73 0.17 -1.65
CA ILE A 139 -12.59 0.32 -0.73
C ILE A 139 -12.58 1.73 -0.10
N GLY A 140 -12.82 2.77 -0.90
CA GLY A 140 -12.88 4.15 -0.40
C GLY A 140 -13.99 4.35 0.64
N LEU A 141 -15.21 3.89 0.34
CA LEU A 141 -16.34 3.94 1.27
C LEU A 141 -16.10 3.12 2.53
N PHE A 142 -15.47 1.95 2.41
CA PHE A 142 -15.15 1.10 3.56
C PHE A 142 -14.15 1.76 4.50
N ILE A 143 -13.08 2.35 3.97
CA ILE A 143 -12.10 3.11 4.76
C ILE A 143 -12.76 4.33 5.40
N ALA A 144 -13.61 5.06 4.66
CA ALA A 144 -14.36 6.20 5.19
C ALA A 144 -15.26 5.79 6.37
N LEU A 145 -15.97 4.66 6.24
CA LEU A 145 -16.82 4.11 7.30
C LEU A 145 -16.00 3.75 8.56
N ILE A 146 -14.85 3.09 8.39
CA ILE A 146 -13.95 2.78 9.52
C ILE A 146 -13.49 4.08 10.20
N GLY A 147 -13.14 5.10 9.41
CA GLY A 147 -12.76 6.42 9.92
C GLY A 147 -13.87 7.09 10.74
N LEU A 148 -15.10 7.10 10.22
CA LEU A 148 -16.25 7.66 10.93
C LEU A 148 -16.56 6.92 12.23
N LYS A 149 -16.47 5.58 12.21
CA LYS A 149 -16.67 4.74 13.39
C LYS A 149 -15.61 5.00 14.47
N ASN A 150 -14.34 5.09 14.07
CA ASN A 150 -13.25 5.39 15.01
C ASN A 150 -13.34 6.81 15.58
N ALA A 151 -13.94 7.75 14.84
CA ALA A 151 -14.22 9.11 15.30
C ALA A 151 -15.50 9.23 16.15
N GLY A 152 -16.27 8.14 16.31
CA GLY A 152 -17.53 8.12 17.07
C GLY A 152 -18.68 8.89 16.41
N ILE A 153 -18.62 9.10 15.09
CA ILE A 153 -19.68 9.80 14.34
C ILE A 153 -20.85 8.85 14.00
N VAL A 154 -20.55 7.57 13.77
CA VAL A 154 -21.52 6.47 13.55
C VAL A 154 -21.10 5.21 14.27
#